data_AF-A0A244EKF1-F1
#
_entry.id   AF-A0A244EKF1-F1
#
_cell.length_a   1.000
_cell.length_b   1.000
_cell.length_c   1.000
_cell.angle_alpha   90.00
_cell.angle_beta   90.00
_cell.angle_gamma   90.00
#
_symmetry.space_group_name_H-M   'P 1'
#
loop_
_entity.id
_entity.type
_entity.pdbx_description
1 polymer ?
#
loop_
_entity_poly.entity_id
_entity_poly.type
_entity_poly.pdbx_seq_one_letter_code
_entity_poly.pdbx_strand_id
1 'polypeptide(L)' 'MKSERKTLVWGQEAVVEHLERLLAAAKAGELDDVVMAHRVFKSDGTFEDIVFGGTEEQRQAALAKLRATDD' A
#
# COMPACT_ATOMS: atom_id res chain seq x y z
N MET A 1 -15.33 -1.67 17.95
CA MET A 1 -15.73 -0.64 16.97
C MET A 1 -15.54 -1.26 15.58
N LYS A 2 -16.62 -1.56 14.85
CA LYS A 2 -16.50 -2.15 13.51
C LYS A 2 -16.00 -1.04 12.57
N SER A 3 -14.78 -1.19 12.05
CA SER A 3 -14.29 -0.34 10.96
C SER A 3 -15.18 -0.58 9.74
N GLU A 4 -15.94 0.43 9.32
CA GLU A 4 -16.70 0.37 8.08
C GLU A 4 -15.70 0.33 6.92
N ARG A 5 -15.53 -0.88 6.36
CA ARG A 5 -14.61 -1.13 5.24
C ARG A 5 -15.09 -0.37 4.01
N LYS A 6 -14.33 0.63 3.56
CA LYS A 6 -14.53 1.29 2.26
C LYS A 6 -13.51 0.72 1.26
N THR A 7 -13.97 -0.12 0.35
CA THR A 7 -13.16 -0.50 -0.82
C THR A 7 -13.13 0.70 -1.76
N LEU A 8 -11.96 1.33 -1.89
CA LEU A 8 -11.71 2.37 -2.88
C LEU A 8 -11.06 1.72 -4.11
N VAL A 9 -11.82 1.61 -5.19
CA VAL A 9 -11.26 1.31 -6.51
C VAL A 9 -10.80 2.63 -7.11
N TRP A 10 -9.49 2.79 -7.28
CA TRP A 10 -8.94 3.99 -7.91
C TRP A 10 -8.93 3.81 -9.42
N GLY A 11 -9.37 4.85 -10.14
CA GLY A 11 -9.15 4.95 -11.58
C GLY A 11 -7.67 5.17 -11.90
N GLN A 12 -7.29 4.93 -13.14
CA GLN A 12 -5.90 5.02 -13.60
C GLN A 12 -5.24 6.36 -13.24
N GLU A 13 -5.95 7.48 -13.42
CA GLU A 13 -5.43 8.83 -13.14
C GLU A 13 -5.04 9.00 -11.66
N ALA A 14 -5.90 8.56 -10.73
CA ALA A 14 -5.62 8.62 -9.30
C ALA A 14 -4.45 7.71 -8.90
N VAL A 15 -4.29 6.55 -9.56
CA VAL A 15 -3.13 5.68 -9.35
C VAL A 15 -1.84 6.37 -9.81
N VAL A 16 -1.84 7.01 -10.97
CA VAL A 16 -0.68 7.73 -11.50
C VAL A 16 -0.29 8.88 -10.56
N GLU A 17 -1.24 9.74 -10.19
CA GLU A 17 -1.00 10.87 -9.27
C GLU A 17 -0.37 10.39 -7.95
N HIS A 18 -0.89 9.28 -7.42
CA HIS A 18 -0.38 8.70 -6.19
C HIS A 18 1.06 8.18 -6.33
N LEU A 19 1.37 7.46 -7.40
CA LEU A 19 2.72 6.95 -7.67
C LEU A 19 3.73 8.09 -7.89
N GLU A 20 3.32 9.18 -8.55
CA GLU A 20 4.16 10.37 -8.74
C GLU A 20 4.52 11.03 -7.40
N ARG A 21 3.55 11.15 -6.49
CA ARG A 21 3.78 11.66 -5.13
C ARG A 21 4.75 10.78 -4.35
N LEU A 22 4.62 9.46 -4.46
CA LEU A 22 5.53 8.51 -3.81
C LEU A 22 6.95 8.61 -4.37
N LEU A 23 7.09 8.78 -5.69
CA LEU A 23 8.38 8.99 -6.32
C LEU A 23 9.05 10.27 -5.82
N ALA A 24 8.28 11.35 -5.63
CA ALA A 24 8.80 12.60 -5.09
C ALA A 24 9.32 12.42 -3.65
N ALA A 25 8.53 11.78 -2.77
CA ALA A 25 8.94 11.50 -1.39
C ALA A 25 10.19 10.60 -1.33
N ALA A 26 10.27 9.57 -2.18
CA ALA A 26 11.44 8.70 -2.30
C ALA A 26 12.71 9.46 -2.69
N LYS A 27 12.61 10.37 -3.66
CA LYS A 27 13.75 11.20 -4.08
C LYS A 27 14.18 12.21 -3.01
N ALA A 28 13.26 12.63 -2.15
CA ALA A 28 13.53 13.52 -1.02
C ALA A 28 14.12 12.80 0.22
N GLY A 29 14.09 11.46 0.24
CA GLY A 29 14.50 10.68 1.42
C GLY A 29 13.44 10.60 2.52
N GLU A 30 12.18 10.89 2.20
CA GLU A 30 11.06 11.00 3.14
C GLU A 30 10.17 9.74 3.19
N LEU A 31 10.66 8.61 2.65
CA LEU A 31 9.90 7.35 2.67
C LEU A 31 9.73 6.78 4.08
N ASP A 32 10.62 7.12 5.01
CA ASP A 32 10.54 6.64 6.38
C ASP A 32 9.38 7.28 7.17
N ASP A 33 8.78 8.37 6.66
CA ASP A 33 7.63 9.03 7.26
C ASP A 33 6.29 8.44 6.80
N VAL A 34 6.29 7.54 5.82
CA VAL A 34 5.07 6.96 5.22
C VAL A 34 5.21 5.44 5.07
N VAL A 35 4.26 4.67 5.63
CA VAL A 35 4.15 3.23 5.33
C VAL A 35 3.05 2.98 4.33
N MET A 36 3.45 2.39 3.21
CA MET A 36 2.55 2.04 2.12
C MET A 36 2.52 0.54 1.97
N ALA A 37 1.31 0.00 1.86
CA ALA A 37 1.07 -1.43 1.70
C ALA A 37 0.01 -1.65 0.62
N HIS A 38 0.40 -2.35 -0.44
CA HIS A 38 -0.45 -2.60 -1.60
C HIS A 38 -0.46 -4.09 -1.92
N ARG A 39 -1.64 -4.61 -2.27
CA ARG A 39 -1.77 -5.90 -2.95
C ARG A 39 -1.87 -5.67 -4.44
N VAL A 40 -0.94 -6.27 -5.19
CA VAL A 40 -0.90 -6.18 -6.65
C VAL A 40 -1.36 -7.51 -7.23
N PHE A 41 -2.51 -7.49 -7.89
CA PHE A 41 -3.03 -8.65 -8.62
C PHE A 41 -2.40 -8.72 -10.00
N LYS A 42 -1.87 -9.89 -10.35
CA LYS A 42 -1.24 -10.17 -11.64
C LYS A 42 -2.27 -10.77 -12.60
N SER A 43 -1.96 -10.70 -13.89
CA SER A 43 -2.83 -11.22 -14.96
C SER A 43 -3.00 -12.75 -14.92
N ASP A 44 -2.07 -13.47 -14.30
CA ASP A 44 -2.12 -14.91 -14.09
C ASP A 44 -3.02 -15.34 -12.90
N GLY A 45 -3.67 -14.38 -12.25
CA GLY A 45 -4.55 -14.61 -11.10
C GLY A 45 -3.81 -14.74 -9.76
N THR A 46 -2.48 -14.63 -9.74
CA THR A 46 -1.71 -14.54 -8.50
C THR A 46 -1.67 -13.10 -7.99
N PHE A 47 -1.18 -12.89 -6.76
CA PHE A 47 -0.95 -11.56 -6.22
C PHE A 47 0.36 -11.50 -5.43
N GLU A 48 0.86 -10.28 -5.26
CA GLU A 48 1.99 -9.97 -4.38
C GLU A 48 1.60 -8.83 -3.45
N ASP A 49 1.96 -8.97 -2.16
CA ASP A 49 1.86 -7.89 -1.19
C ASP A 49 3.19 -7.13 -1.17
N ILE A 50 3.14 -5.83 -1.49
CA ILE A 50 4.30 -4.93 -1.51
C ILE A 50 4.14 -3.94 -0.37
N VAL A 51 5.13 -3.87 0.51
CA VAL A 51 5.18 -2.90 1.62
C VAL A 51 6.53 -2.21 1.63
N PHE A 52 6.52 -0.88 1.70
CA PHE A 52 7.72 -0.05 1.70
C PHE A 52 7.55 1.21 2.56
N GLY A 53 8.68 1.84 2.87
CA GLY A 53 8.76 2.97 3.79
C GLY A 53 8.64 2.58 5.26
N GLY A 54 8.59 3.60 6.11
CA GLY A 54 8.53 3.53 7.57
C GLY A 54 9.52 2.60 8.27
N THR A 55 9.20 2.31 9.53
CA THR A 55 9.95 1.37 10.38
C THR A 55 9.54 -0.07 10.10
N GLU A 56 10.36 -1.03 10.53
CA GLU A 56 10.06 -2.46 10.38
C GLU A 56 8.75 -2.84 11.08
N GLU A 57 8.51 -2.33 12.27
CA GLU A 57 7.30 -2.59 13.05
C GLU A 57 6.04 -2.12 12.31
N GLN A 58 6.10 -0.92 11.71
CA GLN A 58 4.98 -0.39 10.94
C GLN A 58 4.75 -1.20 9.66
N ARG A 59 5.82 -1.66 8.98
CA ARG A 59 5.70 -2.53 7.80
C ARG A 59 5.04 -3.87 8.15
N GLN A 60 5.47 -4.51 9.24
CA GLN A 60 4.88 -5.77 9.69
C GLN A 60 3.41 -5.60 10.07
N ALA A 61 3.05 -4.49 10.74
CA ALA A 61 1.67 -4.18 11.05
C ALA A 61 0.82 -3.95 9.79
N ALA A 62 1.37 -3.32 8.76
CA ALA A 62 0.69 -3.09 7.49
C ALA A 62 0.51 -4.40 6.69
N LEU A 63 1.53 -5.26 6.65
CA LEU A 63 1.44 -6.62 6.08
C LEU A 63 0.37 -7.46 6.78
N ALA A 64 0.33 -7.42 8.11
CA ALA A 64 -0.67 -8.16 8.88
C ALA A 64 -2.10 -7.70 8.53
N LYS A 65 -2.31 -6.39 8.31
CA LYS A 65 -3.61 -5.86 7.87
C LYS A 65 -3.99 -6.35 6.48
N LEU A 66 -3.06 -6.41 5.52
CA LEU A 66 -3.33 -6.96 4.18
C LEU A 66 -3.73 -8.43 4.27
N ARG A 67 -3.00 -9.25 5.02
CA ARG A 67 -3.28 -10.69 5.15
C ARG A 67 -4.58 -11.00 5.87
N ALA A 68 -4.94 -10.18 6.87
CA ALA A 68 -6.21 -10.32 7.58
C ALA A 68 -7.44 -9.99 6.73
N THR A 69 -7.27 -9.56 5.47
CA THR A 69 -8.39 -9.34 4.53
C THR A 69 -8.75 -10.55 3.68
N ASP A 70 -8.01 -11.66 3.81
CA ASP A 70 -8.25 -12.93 3.09
C ASP A 70 -9.16 -13.92 3.84
N ASP A 71 -9.52 -13.65 5.10
CA ASP A 71 -10.50 -14.38 5.93
C ASP A 71 -11.86 -13.65 6.01
#